data_AF-A0A257GXT4-F1
#
_entry.id   AF-A0A257GXT4-F1
#
_cell.length_a   1.000
_cell.length_b   1.000
_cell.length_c   1.000
_cell.angle_alpha   90.00
_cell.angle_beta   90.00
_cell.angle_gamma   90.00
#
_symmetry.space_group_name_H-M   'P 1'
#
loop_
_entity.id
_entity.type
_entity.pdbx_description
1 polymer ?
#
loop_
_entity_poly.entity_id
_entity_poly.type
_entity_poly.pdbx_seq_one_letter_code
_entity_poly.pdbx_strand_id
1 'polypeptide(L)' 'MARIAGINIPPQQHSEIGLTAIFGIGRTRARKICEACGIA' A
#
# COMPACT_ATOMS: atom_id res chain seq x y z
N MET A 1 -2.99 12.14 -3.39
CA MET A 1 -2.32 11.88 -2.10
C MET A 1 -3.28 11.04 -1.27
N ALA A 2 -3.01 9.74 -1.14
CA ALA A 2 -3.87 8.85 -0.35
C ALA A 2 -3.42 8.89 1.11
N ARG A 3 -4.36 9.00 2.04
CA ARG A 3 -4.08 8.92 3.49
C ARG A 3 -4.62 7.60 4.02
N ILE A 4 -3.73 6.71 4.45
CA ILE A 4 -4.09 5.37 4.96
C ILE A 4 -3.48 5.19 6.34
N ALA A 5 -4.29 4.78 7.32
CA ALA A 5 -3.87 4.59 8.71
C ALA A 5 -3.11 5.79 9.33
N GLY A 6 -3.41 7.01 8.89
CA GLY A 6 -2.73 8.23 9.34
C GLY A 6 -1.41 8.57 8.62
N ILE A 7 -0.95 7.71 7.70
CA ILE A 7 0.24 7.93 6.87
C ILE A 7 -0.15 8.51 5.51
N ASN A 8 0.63 9.46 5.03
CA ASN A 8 0.49 10.01 3.69
C ASN A 8 1.29 9.18 2.69
N ILE A 9 0.61 8.58 1.72
CA ILE A 9 1.24 7.77 0.68
C ILE A 9 1.53 8.68 -0.53
N PRO A 10 2.79 8.69 -1.03
CA PRO A 10 3.16 9.47 -2.18
C PRO A 10 2.29 9.11 -3.40
N PRO A 11 1.89 10.11 -4.21
CA PRO A 11 1.21 9.86 -5.49
C PRO A 11 2.20 9.28 -6.52
N GLN A 12 1.66 8.67 -7.60
CA GLN A 12 2.44 8.14 -8.75
C GLN A 12 3.37 6.96 -8.42
N GLN A 13 2.90 6.03 -7.59
CA GLN A 13 3.61 4.79 -7.29
C GLN A 13 2.62 3.63 -7.23
N HIS A 14 3.08 2.42 -7.53
CA HIS A 14 2.26 1.22 -7.42
C HIS A 14 1.69 1.09 -6.01
N SER A 15 0.40 0.70 -5.92
CA SER A 15 -0.29 0.49 -4.64
C SER A 15 0.48 -0.44 -3.71
N GLU A 16 1.13 -1.49 -4.24
CA GLU A 16 2.01 -2.39 -3.47
C GLU A 16 3.12 -1.60 -2.74
N ILE A 17 3.80 -0.69 -3.43
CA ILE A 17 4.90 0.11 -2.87
C ILE A 17 4.35 1.15 -1.89
N GLY A 18 3.23 1.79 -2.23
CA GLY A 18 2.60 2.76 -1.34
C GLY A 18 2.20 2.17 0.02
N LEU A 19 1.68 0.94 0.03
CA LEU A 19 1.32 0.24 1.25
C LEU A 19 2.54 -0.07 2.14
N THR A 20 3.75 -0.19 1.57
CA THR A 20 4.97 -0.45 2.36
C THR A 20 5.44 0.73 3.20
N ALA A 21 4.91 1.93 2.95
CA ALA A 21 5.15 3.10 3.81
C ALA A 21 4.44 2.98 5.17
N ILE A 22 3.48 2.05 5.29
CA ILE A 22 2.74 1.80 6.54
C ILE A 22 3.56 0.86 7.42
N PHE A 23 3.82 1.28 8.66
CA PHE A 23 4.55 0.47 9.63
C PHE A 23 3.91 -0.92 9.80
N GLY A 24 4.72 -1.97 9.67
CA GLY A 24 4.27 -3.37 9.76
C GLY A 24 3.70 -3.96 8.46
N ILE A 25 3.63 -3.20 7.37
CA ILE A 25 3.28 -3.72 6.04
C ILE A 25 4.53 -3.81 5.18
N GLY A 26 5.03 -5.03 4.99
CA GLY A 26 6.09 -5.33 4.01
C GLY A 26 5.51 -5.72 2.65
N ARG A 27 6.40 -5.93 1.65
CA ARG A 27 6.02 -6.29 0.27
C ARG A 27 5.05 -7.48 0.17
N THR A 28 5.29 -8.54 0.94
CA THR A 28 4.42 -9.73 0.95
C THR A 28 3.01 -9.42 1.44
N ARG A 29 2.86 -8.57 2.47
CA ARG A 29 1.54 -8.17 2.97
C ARG A 29 0.87 -7.20 2.01
N ALA A 30 1.61 -6.23 1.48
CA ALA A 30 1.11 -5.29 0.50
C ALA A 30 0.53 -6.01 -0.73
N ARG A 31 1.24 -7.01 -1.26
CA ARG A 31 0.75 -7.81 -2.40
C ARG A 31 -0.53 -8.58 -2.08
N LYS A 32 -0.59 -9.24 -0.90
CA LYS A 32 -1.81 -9.94 -0.45
C LYS A 32 -3.00 -8.99 -0.30
N ILE A 33 -2.77 -7.77 0.18
CA ILE A 33 -3.83 -6.75 0.31
C ILE A 33 -4.29 -6.29 -1.07
N CYS A 34 -3.35 -5.99 -1.98
CA CYS A 34 -3.68 -5.63 -3.36
C CYS A 34 -4.49 -6.74 -4.06
N GLU A 35 -4.08 -8.00 -3.92
CA GLU A 35 -4.77 -9.16 -4.48
C GLU A 35 -6.18 -9.34 -3.87
N ALA A 36 -6.30 -9.25 -2.54
CA ALA A 36 -7.59 -9.34 -1.85
C ALA A 36 -8.55 -8.19 -2.22
N CYS A 37 -8.02 -7.01 -2.56
CA CYS A 37 -8.79 -5.87 -3.03
C CYS A 37 -9.05 -5.88 -4.55
N GLY A 38 -8.55 -6.87 -5.30
CA GLY A 38 -8.68 -6.94 -6.76
C GLY A 38 -7.91 -5.84 -7.50
N ILE A 39 -6.86 -5.30 -6.88
CA ILE A 39 -6.00 -4.25 -7.46
C ILE A 39 -4.86 -4.95 -8.18
N ALA A 40 -4.95 -5.01 -9.51
CA ALA A 40 -3.94 -5.57 -10.42
C ALA A 40 -2.79 -4.59 -10.72
#